data_AF-A0A923W5P0-F1
#
_entry.id   AF-A0A923W5P0-F1
#
_cell.length_a   1.000
_cell.length_b   1.000
_cell.length_c   1.000
_cell.angle_alpha   90.00
_cell.angle_beta   90.00
_cell.angle_gamma   90.00
#
_symmetry.space_group_name_H-M   'P 1'
#
loop_
_entity.id
_entity.type
_entity.pdbx_description
1 polymer ?
#
loop_
_entity_poly.entity_id
_entity_poly.type
_entity_poly.pdbx_seq_one_letter_code
_entity_poly.pdbx_strand_id
1 'polypeptide(L)'
;MAASRYRIESSGTLTSDLLRSINFDHLYGNSSLAVAVAAKSVTHPPQKEVRVVRLPGGEVIFRTRSADAASPTPPGHHASQS
;
A
#
# COMPACT_ATOMS: atom_id res chain seq x y z
N MET A 1 -7.04 7.84 -27.72
CA MET A 1 -6.68 6.82 -26.70
C MET A 1 -6.65 7.51 -25.35
N ALA A 2 -7.48 7.10 -24.39
CA ALA A 2 -7.45 7.71 -23.06
C ALA A 2 -6.16 7.29 -22.34
N ALA A 3 -5.36 8.25 -21.89
CA ALA A 3 -4.18 7.95 -21.08
C ALA A 3 -4.62 7.32 -19.75
N SER A 4 -4.10 6.14 -19.42
CA SER A 4 -4.34 5.53 -18.11
C SER A 4 -3.78 6.43 -17.01
N ARG A 5 -4.60 6.74 -16.02
CA ARG A 5 -4.22 7.51 -14.83
C ARG A 5 -4.16 6.58 -13.64
N TYR A 6 -3.27 6.86 -12.70
CA TYR A 6 -3.12 6.06 -11.49
C TYR A 6 -3.36 6.95 -10.27
N ARG A 7 -4.17 6.48 -9.33
CA ARG A 7 -4.50 7.17 -8.08
C ARG A 7 -4.06 6.31 -6.91
N ILE A 8 -3.52 6.93 -5.87
CA ILE A 8 -3.18 6.25 -4.62
C ILE A 8 -4.35 6.42 -3.67
N GLU A 9 -4.87 5.32 -3.15
CA GLU A 9 -5.92 5.33 -2.14
C GLU A 9 -5.41 4.67 -0.85
N SER A 10 -5.89 5.15 0.29
CA SER A 10 -5.67 4.47 1.57
C SER A 10 -6.89 4.60 2.47
N SER A 11 -7.06 3.61 3.34
CA SER A 11 -8.08 3.62 4.39
C SER A 11 -7.64 4.37 5.67
N GLY A 12 -6.47 5.01 5.65
CA GLY A 12 -5.97 5.84 6.74
C GLY A 12 -5.37 7.15 6.24
N THR A 13 -4.97 8.00 7.18
CA THR A 13 -4.19 9.19 6.85
C THR A 13 -2.82 8.74 6.38
N LEU A 14 -2.47 9.06 5.15
CA LEU A 14 -1.14 8.76 4.63
C LEU A 14 -0.17 9.86 5.07
N THR A 15 0.92 9.46 5.70
CA THR A 15 2.04 10.32 6.06
C THR A 15 3.32 9.78 5.43
N SER A 16 4.23 10.65 5.06
CA SER A 16 5.55 10.24 4.61
C SER A 16 6.56 11.28 5.06
N ASP A 17 7.41 10.91 6.02
CA ASP A 17 8.50 11.76 6.49
C ASP A 17 9.49 12.13 5.37
N LEU A 18 9.57 11.29 4.34
CA LEU A 18 10.49 11.46 3.21
C LEU A 18 9.94 12.38 2.11
N LEU A 19 8.62 12.58 2.06
CA LEU A 19 7.98 13.36 1.01
C LEU A 19 7.19 14.49 1.68
N ARG A 20 7.84 15.66 1.77
CA ARG A 20 7.38 16.89 2.47
C ARG A 20 5.92 17.26 2.29
N SER A 21 5.27 16.81 1.22
CA SER A 21 3.81 16.85 1.06
C SER A 21 3.45 15.96 -0.13
N ILE A 22 2.85 14.80 0.10
CA ILE A 22 2.29 13.99 -0.99
C ILE A 22 0.81 14.35 -1.12
N ASN A 23 0.44 14.95 -2.26
CA ASN A 23 -0.97 15.08 -2.62
C ASN A 23 -1.46 13.73 -3.16
N PHE A 24 -2.08 12.90 -2.33
CA PHE A 24 -2.58 11.58 -2.73
C PHE A 24 -3.82 11.63 -3.62
N ASP A 25 -4.48 12.78 -3.69
CA ASP A 25 -5.51 13.05 -4.69
C ASP A 25 -4.94 13.27 -6.10
N HIS A 26 -3.60 13.32 -6.24
CA HIS A 26 -2.94 13.48 -7.52
C HIS A 26 -3.08 12.24 -8.41
N LEU A 27 -3.36 12.50 -9.68
CA LEU A 27 -3.41 11.47 -10.73
C LEU A 27 -2.06 11.34 -11.42
N TYR A 28 -1.38 10.23 -11.17
CA TYR A 28 -0.11 9.91 -11.81
C TYR A 28 -0.35 9.43 -13.25
N GLY A 29 0.50 9.87 -14.18
CA GLY A 29 0.53 9.35 -15.56
C GLY A 29 1.33 8.05 -15.71
N ASN A 30 2.05 7.63 -14.67
CA ASN A 30 2.94 6.48 -14.70
C ASN A 30 2.69 5.57 -13.48
N SER A 31 2.49 4.27 -13.73
CA SER A 31 2.23 3.26 -12.70
C SER A 31 3.42 3.07 -11.77
N SER A 32 4.63 2.98 -12.30
CA SER A 32 5.85 2.78 -11.52
C SER A 32 6.08 3.92 -10.52
N LEU A 33 5.80 5.17 -10.94
CA LEU A 33 5.87 6.32 -10.04
C LEU A 33 4.81 6.22 -8.93
N ALA A 34 3.56 5.93 -9.28
CA ALA A 34 2.48 5.77 -8.30
C ALA A 34 2.76 4.66 -7.29
N VAL A 35 3.32 3.53 -7.75
CA VAL A 35 3.73 2.40 -6.90
C VAL A 35 4.88 2.78 -5.98
N ALA A 36 5.90 3.47 -6.49
CA ALA A 36 7.04 3.91 -5.68
C ALA A 36 6.60 4.86 -4.56
N VAL A 37 5.69 5.79 -4.85
CA VAL A 37 5.11 6.69 -3.85
C VAL A 37 4.28 5.89 -2.83
N ALA A 38 3.40 4.99 -3.29
CA ALA A 38 2.58 4.17 -2.40
C ALA A 38 3.44 3.27 -1.48
N ALA A 39 4.53 2.69 -2.00
CA ALA A 39 5.44 1.84 -1.24
C ALA A 39 6.28 2.61 -0.20
N LYS A 40 6.60 3.88 -0.46
CA LYS A 40 7.30 4.78 0.47
C LYS A 40 6.36 5.55 1.40
N SER A 41 5.05 5.35 1.27
CA SER A 41 4.06 5.99 2.12
C SER A 41 3.78 5.13 3.35
N VAL A 42 3.68 5.78 4.51
CA VAL A 42 3.30 5.15 5.77
C VAL A 42 1.88 5.61 6.08
N THR A 43 1.06 4.75 6.67
CA THR A 43 -0.26 5.16 7.15
C THR A 43 -0.19 5.51 8.62
N HIS A 44 -1.01 6.46 9.05
CA HIS A 44 -1.28 6.71 10.46
C HIS A 44 -2.78 6.53 10.73
N PRO A 45 -3.18 5.58 11.59
CA PRO A 45 -2.32 4.60 12.29
C PRO A 45 -1.57 3.67 11.30
N PRO A 46 -0.38 3.18 11.67
CA PRO A 46 0.31 2.13 10.91
C PRO A 46 -0.61 0.91 10.86
N GLN A 47 -0.54 0.09 9.80
CA GLN A 47 -1.46 -1.04 9.50
C GLN A 47 -2.67 -0.71 8.61
N LYS A 48 -2.83 0.51 8.09
CA LYS A 48 -3.84 0.76 7.04
C LYS A 48 -3.28 0.36 5.68
N GLU A 49 -4.15 -0.18 4.83
CA GLU A 49 -3.78 -0.56 3.47
C GLU A 49 -3.57 0.69 2.62
N VAL A 50 -2.52 0.68 1.79
CA VAL A 50 -2.31 1.64 0.71
C VAL A 50 -2.38 0.90 -0.61
N ARG A 51 -3.14 1.42 -1.57
CA ARG A 51 -3.36 0.76 -2.86
C ARG A 51 -3.25 1.74 -4.01
N VAL A 52 -2.83 1.26 -5.17
CA VAL A 52 -2.76 2.04 -6.41
C VAL A 52 -3.84 1.55 -7.37
N VAL A 53 -4.70 2.46 -7.79
CA VAL A 53 -5.85 2.20 -8.66
C VAL A 53 -5.62 2.82 -10.02
N ARG A 54 -5.79 2.03 -11.09
CA ARG A 54 -5.79 2.48 -12.49
C ARG A 54 -7.19 2.96 -12.87
N LEU A 55 -7.28 4.19 -13.33
CA LEU A 55 -8.50 4.82 -13.84
C LEU A 55 -8.53 4.82 -15.38
N PRO A 56 -9.74 4.77 -15.99
CA PRO A 56 -11.06 4.76 -15.34
C PRO A 56 -11.53 3.38 -14.85
N GLY A 57 -10.77 2.30 -15.09
CA GLY A 57 -11.21 0.92 -14.84
C GLY A 57 -11.34 0.51 -13.37
N GLY A 58 -10.78 1.27 -12.42
CA GLY A 58 -10.79 0.92 -11.00
C GLY A 58 -9.88 -0.28 -10.65
N GLU A 59 -9.01 -0.70 -11.57
CA GLU A 59 -8.13 -1.85 -11.39
C GLU A 59 -7.05 -1.55 -10.36
N VAL A 60 -6.96 -2.35 -9.30
CA VAL A 60 -5.89 -2.22 -8.31
C VAL A 60 -4.63 -2.92 -8.81
N ILE A 61 -3.58 -2.16 -9.11
CA ILE A 61 -2.31 -2.69 -9.63
C ILE A 61 -1.27 -2.94 -8.54
N PHE A 62 -1.48 -2.38 -7.34
CA PHE A 62 -0.57 -2.53 -6.21
C PHE A 62 -1.33 -2.38 -4.89
N ARG A 63 -0.92 -3.17 -3.89
CA ARG A 63 -1.38 -3.08 -2.51
C ARG A 63 -0.20 -3.29 -1.58
N THR A 64 -0.11 -2.47 -0.54
CA THR A 64 0.79 -2.68 0.58
C THR A 64 0.00 -2.65 1.89
N ARG A 65 0.34 -3.58 2.79
CA ARG A 65 -0.06 -3.57 4.19
C ARG A 65 1.21 -3.48 5.00
N SER A 66 1.27 -2.59 5.99
CA SER A 66 2.39 -2.57 6.93
C SER A 66 2.51 -3.96 7.54
N ALA A 67 3.66 -4.60 7.37
CA ALA A 67 3.92 -6.01 7.68
C ALA A 67 4.05 -6.29 9.18
N ASP A 68 3.15 -5.76 10.00
CA ASP A 68 3.11 -5.95 11.46
C ASP A 68 2.04 -6.97 11.90
N ALA A 69 1.14 -7.41 11.01
CA ALA A 69 0.03 -8.30 11.37
C ALA A 69 0.11 -9.72 10.79
N ALA A 70 1.30 -10.17 10.38
CA ALA A 70 1.50 -11.56 10.01
C ALA A 70 2.89 -12.02 10.42
N SER A 71 3.10 -12.20 11.72
CA SER A 71 3.90 -13.34 12.15
C SER A 71 3.15 -14.59 11.68
N PRO A 72 3.66 -15.39 10.71
CA PRO A 72 3.34 -16.79 10.76
C PRO A 72 4.07 -17.30 12.01
N THR A 73 3.42 -17.29 13.17
CA THR A 73 3.86 -18.17 14.25
C THR A 73 3.43 -19.56 13.80
N PRO A 74 4.33 -20.43 13.31
CA PRO A 74 3.95 -21.82 13.18
C PRO A 74 3.58 -22.30 14.58
N PRO A 75 2.41 -22.92 14.80
CA PRO A 75 2.12 -23.55 16.07
C PRO A 75 3.22 -24.58 16.34
N GLY A 76 3.94 -24.41 17.44
CA GLY A 76 4.98 -25.35 17.85
C GLY A 76 4.39 -26.74 17.93
N HIS A 77 4.93 -27.68 17.14
CA HIS A 77 4.69 -29.10 17.35
C HIS A 77 5.27 -29.48 18.70
N HIS A 78 4.43 -29.46 19.73
CA HIS A 78 4.70 -30.13 21.00
C HIS A 78 4.47 -31.63 20.76
N ALA A 79 5.42 -32.28 20.08
CA ALA A 79 5.49 -33.72 20.04
C ALA A 79 6.15 -34.19 21.33
N SER A 80 5.31 -34.49 22.32
CA SER A 80 5.66 -35.33 23.46
C SER A 80 6.40 -36.58 22.98
N GLN A 81 7.60 -36.82 23.51
CA GLN A 81 8.15 -38.17 23.58
C GLN A 81 8.25 -38.54 25.07
N SER A 82 7.56 -39.62 25.43
CA SER A 82 7.72 -40.41 26.65
C SER A 82 7.88 -41.86 26.22
#